data_AF-A0A8J5T2B3-F1
#
_entry.id   AF-A0A8J5T2B3-F1
#
_cell.length_a   1.000
_cell.length_b   1.000
_cell.length_c   1.000
_cell.angle_alpha   90.00
_cell.angle_beta   90.00
_cell.angle_gamma   90.00
#
_symmetry.space_group_name_H-M   'P 1'
#
loop_
_entity.id
_entity.type
_entity.pdbx_description
1 polymer ?
#
loop_
_entity_poly.entity_id
_entity_poly.type
_entity_poly.pdbx_seq_one_letter_code
_entity_poly.pdbx_strand_id
1 'polypeptide(L)' 'MASNQEKVQCVVWFAERKPVTTVQGQFCQRFGKEPPSKPSIRAWFQKFLETGSICDLPRSGRPRMSEESIESVREAFQ' A
#
# COMPACT_ATOMS: atom_id res chain seq x y z
N MET A 1 -0.03 4.63 -8.83
CA MET A 1 0.27 3.74 -7.68
C MET A 1 0.28 2.31 -8.18
N ALA A 2 1.24 1.48 -7.76
CA ALA A 2 1.32 0.09 -8.21
C ALA A 2 0.13 -0.73 -7.68
N SER A 3 -0.47 -1.57 -8.53
CA SER A 3 -1.54 -2.50 -8.14
C SER A 3 -1.01 -3.61 -7.21
N ASN A 4 -1.88 -4.32 -6.50
CA ASN A 4 -1.43 -5.43 -5.64
C ASN A 4 -0.71 -6.52 -6.45
N GLN A 5 -1.17 -6.83 -7.66
CA GLN A 5 -0.50 -7.77 -8.55
C GLN A 5 0.91 -7.29 -8.95
N GLU A 6 1.04 -6.01 -9.27
CA GLU A 6 2.32 -5.36 -9.56
C GLU A 6 3.28 -5.40 -8.36
N LYS A 7 2.78 -5.09 -7.15
CA LYS A 7 3.56 -5.17 -5.91
C LYS A 7 4.03 -6.61 -5.63
N VAL A 8 3.14 -7.61 -5.78
CA VAL A 8 3.47 -9.03 -5.62
C VAL A 8 4.60 -9.43 -6.57
N GLN A 9 4.52 -9.00 -7.83
CA GLN A 9 5.56 -9.35 -8.80
C GLN A 9 6.93 -8.76 -8.44
N CYS A 10 6.96 -7.52 -7.94
CA CYS A 10 8.18 -6.91 -7.41
C CYS A 10 8.76 -7.70 -6.24
N VAL A 11 7.92 -8.16 -5.31
CA VAL A 11 8.33 -8.97 -4.16
C VAL A 11 8.90 -10.32 -4.60
N VAL A 12 8.27 -10.99 -5.57
CA VAL A 12 8.76 -12.26 -6.13
C VAL A 12 10.15 -12.08 -6.76
N TRP A 13 10.31 -11.09 -7.64
CA TRP A 13 11.60 -10.82 -8.27
C TRP A 13 12.68 -10.42 -7.25
N PHE A 14 12.32 -9.65 -6.23
CA PHE A 14 13.27 -9.27 -5.18
C PHE A 14 13.66 -10.48 -4.31
N ALA A 15 12.73 -11.39 -4.05
CA ALA A 15 12.98 -12.65 -3.32
C ALA A 15 13.93 -13.60 -4.08
N GLU A 16 13.92 -13.57 -5.41
CA GLU A 16 14.87 -14.28 -6.29
C GLU A 16 16.32 -13.75 -6.20
N ARG A 17 16.65 -12.97 -5.17
CA ARG A 17 17.94 -12.30 -4.94
C ARG A 17 18.33 -11.30 -6.04
N LYS A 18 17.37 -10.78 -6.80
CA LYS A 18 17.64 -9.74 -7.79
C LYS A 18 17.86 -8.40 -7.08
N PRO A 19 18.83 -7.59 -7.52
CA PRO A 19 18.98 -6.24 -7.00
C PRO A 19 17.76 -5.40 -7.41
N VAL A 20 17.47 -4.37 -6.61
CA VAL A 20 16.30 -3.50 -6.81
C VAL A 20 16.29 -2.84 -8.20
N THR A 21 17.46 -2.51 -8.76
CA THR A 21 17.59 -1.95 -10.12
C THR A 21 17.10 -2.91 -11.20
N THR A 22 17.39 -4.21 -11.05
CA THR A 22 16.85 -5.25 -11.95
C THR A 22 15.34 -5.36 -11.81
N VAL A 23 14.81 -5.33 -10.58
CA VAL A 23 13.36 -5.35 -10.32
C VAL A 23 12.66 -4.16 -11.00
N GLN A 24 13.25 -2.96 -10.90
CA GLN A 24 12.73 -1.76 -11.58
C GLN A 24 12.74 -1.90 -13.10
N GLY A 25 13.83 -2.40 -13.69
CA GLY A 25 13.89 -2.66 -15.14
C GLY A 25 12.86 -3.69 -15.61
N GLN A 26 12.72 -4.81 -14.88
CA GLN A 26 11.72 -5.83 -15.17
C GLN A 26 10.29 -5.29 -15.02
N PHE A 27 10.06 -4.39 -14.07
CA PHE A 27 8.78 -3.70 -13.91
C PHE A 27 8.45 -2.84 -15.13
N CYS A 28 9.39 -1.99 -15.57
CA CYS A 28 9.21 -1.17 -16.76
C CYS A 28 8.91 -2.03 -17.99
N GLN A 29 9.69 -3.10 -18.18
CA GLN A 29 9.53 -4.00 -19.32
C GLN A 29 8.17 -4.72 -19.32
N ARG A 30 7.73 -5.21 -18.16
CA ARG A 30 6.51 -6.02 -18.06
C ARG A 30 5.24 -5.19 -18.05
N PHE A 31 5.24 -4.03 -17.40
CA PHE A 31 4.04 -3.24 -17.15
C PHE A 31 3.98 -1.93 -17.94
N GLY A 32 5.08 -1.51 -18.59
CA GLY A 32 5.12 -0.27 -19.36
C GLY A 32 4.91 1.00 -18.52
N LYS A 33 5.19 0.92 -17.22
CA LYS A 33 4.94 2.00 -16.23
C LYS A 33 6.24 2.43 -15.59
N GLU A 34 6.23 3.64 -15.03
CA GLU A 34 7.32 4.12 -14.19
C GLU A 34 7.54 3.17 -13.00
N PRO A 35 8.79 2.77 -12.73
CA PRO A 35 9.05 1.75 -11.73
C PRO A 35 8.87 2.33 -10.32
N PRO A 36 8.41 1.51 -9.36
CA PRO A 36 8.31 1.95 -7.99
C PRO A 36 9.68 2.27 -7.40
N SER A 37 9.68 3.16 -6.40
CA SER A 37 10.90 3.58 -5.74
C SER A 37 11.60 2.41 -5.01
N LYS A 38 12.92 2.50 -4.86
CA LYS A 38 13.71 1.52 -4.10
C LYS A 38 13.19 1.28 -2.67
N PRO A 39 12.86 2.32 -1.86
CA PRO A 39 12.32 2.09 -0.52
C PRO A 39 10.94 1.42 -0.55
N SER A 40 10.09 1.72 -1.54
CA SER A 40 8.78 1.05 -1.67
C SER A 40 8.92 -0.45 -1.90
N ILE A 41 9.82 -0.87 -2.78
CA ILE A 41 10.06 -2.29 -3.08
C ILE A 41 10.52 -3.04 -1.82
N ARG A 42 11.46 -2.44 -1.06
CA ARG A 42 11.94 -3.03 0.21
C ARG A 42 10.83 -3.09 1.25
N ALA A 43 10.02 -2.03 1.37
CA ALA A 43 8.91 -1.98 2.31
C ALA A 43 7.84 -3.05 2.01
N TRP A 44 7.52 -3.29 0.73
CA TRP A 44 6.59 -4.37 0.36
C TRP A 44 7.14 -5.75 0.69
N PHE A 45 8.43 -5.98 0.43
CA PHE A 45 9.08 -7.24 0.78
C PHE A 45 9.08 -7.48 2.29
N GLN A 46 9.46 -6.45 3.07
CA GLN A 46 9.46 -6.53 4.53
C GLN A 46 8.05 -6.80 5.08
N LYS A 47 7.05 -6.05 4.60
CA LYS A 47 5.65 -6.25 5.00
C LYS A 47 5.15 -7.66 4.68
N PHE A 48 5.54 -8.20 3.53
CA PHE A 48 5.21 -9.56 3.15
C PHE A 48 5.84 -10.59 4.10
N LEU A 49 7.11 -10.41 4.49
CA LEU A 49 7.75 -11.29 5.47
C LEU A 49 7.09 -11.23 6.85
N GLU A 50 6.67 -10.03 7.30
CA GLU A 50 6.08 -9.83 8.62
C GLU A 50 4.63 -10.33 8.72
N THR A 51 3.82 -10.07 7.68
CA THR A 51 2.37 -10.26 7.74
C THR A 51 1.82 -11.29 6.77
N GLY A 52 2.65 -11.79 5.85
CA GLY A 52 2.21 -12.64 4.73
C GLY A 52 1.37 -11.92 3.67
N SER A 53 1.16 -10.60 3.80
CA SER A 53 0.30 -9.81 2.93
C SER A 53 0.96 -8.54 2.44
N ILE A 54 0.68 -8.18 1.19
CA ILE A 54 1.13 -6.93 0.56
C ILE A 54 -0.03 -5.93 0.40
N CYS A 55 -1.26 -6.38 0.68
CA CYS A 55 -2.46 -5.56 0.57
C CYS A 55 -2.39 -4.36 1.52
N ASP A 56 -2.90 -3.23 1.06
CA ASP A 56 -3.05 -2.07 1.92
C ASP A 56 -4.07 -2.40 3.02
N LEU A 57 -3.82 -1.89 4.23
CA LEU A 57 -4.77 -2.05 5.33
C LEU A 57 -6.09 -1.34 4.97
N PRO A 58 -7.23 -1.84 5.47
CA PRO A 58 -8.48 -1.12 5.35
C PRO A 58 -8.28 0.29 5.88
N ARG A 59 -8.68 1.30 5.09
CA ARG A 59 -8.68 2.67 5.58
C ARG A 59 -9.81 2.78 6.60
N SER A 60 -9.47 2.81 7.88
CA SER A 60 -10.35 3.36 8.90
C SER A 60 -10.49 4.84 8.56
N GLY A 61 -11.57 5.21 7.87
CA GLY A 61 -11.86 6.62 7.62
C GLY A 61 -11.93 7.41 8.93
N ARG A 62 -12.15 8.73 8.82
CA ARG A 62 -12.44 9.53 10.03
C ARG A 62 -13.60 8.85 10.78
N PRO A 63 -13.44 8.53 12.08
CA PRO A 63 -14.54 7.95 12.86
C PRO A 63 -15.76 8.85 12.75
N ARG A 64 -16.95 8.26 12.62
CA ARG A 64 -18.19 9.03 12.72
C ARG A 64 -18.28 9.61 14.13
N MET A 65 -18.77 10.85 14.24
CA MET A 65 -19.07 11.44 15.54
C MET A 65 -20.11 10.56 16.26
N SER A 66 -20.04 10.49 17.60
CA SER A 66 -21.05 9.78 18.37
C SER A 66 -22.42 10.44 18.20
N GLU A 67 -23.48 9.67 18.39
CA GLU A 67 -24.85 10.18 18.31
C GLU A 67 -25.11 11.27 19.34
N GLU A 68 -24.50 11.15 20.53
CA GLU A 68 -24.46 12.19 21.57
C GLU A 68 -23.84 13.50 21.05
N SER A 69 -22.68 13.44 20.39
CA SER A 69 -22.05 14.64 19.81
C SER A 69 -22.87 15.25 18.67
N ILE A 70 -23.62 14.43 17.94
CA ILE A 70 -24.53 14.91 16.89
C ILE A 70 -25.72 15.64 17.53
N GLU A 71 -26.27 15.12 18.63
CA GLU A 71 -27.40 15.72 19.33
C GLU A 71 -27.01 17.03 20.03
N SER A 72 -25.86 17.08 20.70
CA SER A 72 -25.36 18.33 21.30
C SER A 72 -25.17 19.45 20.26
N VAL A 73 -24.76 19.09 19.03
CA VAL A 73 -24.68 20.07 17.94
C VAL A 73 -26.08 20.52 17.52
N ARG A 74 -27.08 19.63 17.44
CA ARG A 74 -28.46 20.02 17.10
C ARG A 74 -29.06 20.96 18.13
N GLU A 75 -28.87 20.68 19.42
CA GLU A 75 -29.35 21.52 20.52
C GLU A 75 -28.70 22.90 20.52
N ALA A 76 -27.41 23.00 20.18
CA ALA A 76 -26.68 24.26 20.18
C ALA A 76 -27.13 25.28 19.09
N PHE A 77 -27.91 24.82 18.09
CA PHE A 77 -28.43 25.67 17.00
C PHE A 77 -29.97 25.81 17.03
N GLN A 78 -30.64 25.41 18.11
CA GLN A 78 -32.04 25.77 18.40
C GLN A 78 -32.13 27.17 19.04
#